data_AF-A0A7G7GB05-F1
#
_entry.id   AF-A0A7G7GB05-F1
#
_cell.length_a   1.000
_cell.length_b   1.000
_cell.length_c   1.000
_cell.angle_alpha   90.00
_cell.angle_beta   90.00
_cell.angle_gamma   90.00
#
_symmetry.space_group_name_H-M   'P 1'
#
loop_
_entity.id
_entity.type
_entity.pdbx_description
1 polymer ?
#
loop_
_entity_poly.entity_id
_entity_poly.type
_entity_poly.pdbx_seq_one_letter_code
_entity_poly.pdbx_strand_id
1 'polypeptide(L)'
;MKQNKKELNDIKSTSIVSFLASLGIFPQYKSGNEHYYLSPFRQEKTPSFTVNEQKNCWFDHGQGVKGTGGDIISLLQQVLKLEFNEAVELITQLKSNPELAGLDPKSFLNVAPAEKEYKSTLTLTYAGPIVNPILTKYLQSRGINLDLLSGCQDYLRQVHYKIAGKEKTFYGIGFKNSSGGYEVRSHGFQSFIGPKKDVTYIKGTRPGIAVFEGFLDYLSALTHHKRTSLQYDILILNSTRMLKSAMPILLSHTHVHTFLDNDFTGLQATDLIQAKCKEKGIAVTRHNSIYQGYKDFNDYLTKTAPTKPLPGTTNDSMSEASKDKKWWLWVVFREMQFTKEGVGFTNFTWYSFNNDRSGYQQLLHHRQDLEKKIKYFRLCERTSGRNFKILEEGHV
;
A
#
# COMPACT_ATOMS: atom_id res chain seq x y z
N MET A 1 14.76 11.19 6.55
CA MET A 1 15.02 11.93 7.82
C MET A 1 16.06 11.15 8.61
N LYS A 2 17.11 11.80 9.13
CA LYS A 2 17.96 11.19 10.16
C LYS A 2 17.19 11.29 11.48
N GLN A 3 16.60 10.19 11.95
CA GLN A 3 16.02 10.12 13.30
C GLN A 3 17.12 10.37 14.34
N ASN A 4 16.80 11.06 15.44
CA ASN A 4 17.77 11.38 16.47
C ASN A 4 18.21 10.09 17.19
N LYS A 5 19.53 9.88 17.37
CA LYS A 5 20.10 8.64 17.94
C LYS A 5 19.54 8.31 19.32
N LYS A 6 19.12 9.34 20.07
CA LYS A 6 18.50 9.22 21.41
C LYS A 6 17.08 8.62 21.35
N GLU A 7 16.27 9.02 20.37
CA GLU A 7 14.89 8.51 20.20
C GLU A 7 14.91 7.04 19.76
N LEU A 8 15.81 6.68 18.86
CA LEU A 8 15.92 5.29 18.38
C LEU A 8 16.38 4.33 19.49
N ASN A 9 17.28 4.78 20.37
CA ASN A 9 17.70 3.99 21.52
C ASN A 9 16.56 3.77 22.53
N ASP A 10 15.70 4.77 22.73
CA ASP A 10 14.51 4.60 23.57
C ASP A 10 13.48 3.63 22.95
N ILE A 11 13.32 3.63 21.63
CA ILE A 11 12.45 2.65 20.96
C ILE A 11 12.99 1.23 21.15
N LYS A 12 14.30 1.04 20.98
CA LYS A 12 14.97 -0.26 21.15
C LYS A 12 14.98 -0.77 22.59
N SER A 13 14.78 0.08 23.60
CA SER A 13 14.67 -0.34 24.99
C SER A 13 13.28 -0.88 25.36
N THR A 14 12.31 -0.84 24.44
CA THR A 14 10.98 -1.42 24.65
C THR A 14 11.07 -2.93 24.82
N SER A 15 10.58 -3.45 25.94
CA SER A 15 10.63 -4.88 26.28
C SER A 15 9.91 -5.74 25.22
N ILE A 16 10.65 -6.66 24.59
CA ILE A 16 10.10 -7.63 23.64
C ILE A 16 9.12 -8.58 24.35
N VAL A 17 9.41 -8.98 25.59
CA VAL A 17 8.54 -9.87 26.37
C VAL A 17 7.19 -9.20 26.63
N SER A 18 7.21 -7.94 27.09
CA SER A 18 5.99 -7.17 27.33
C SER A 18 5.23 -6.89 26.05
N PHE A 19 5.95 -6.66 24.95
CA PHE A 19 5.35 -6.49 23.63
C PHE A 19 4.66 -7.77 23.14
N LEU A 20 5.30 -8.94 23.20
CA LEU A 20 4.68 -10.20 22.78
C LEU A 20 3.45 -10.53 23.64
N ALA A 21 3.54 -10.30 24.96
CA ALA A 21 2.41 -10.45 25.87
C ALA A 21 1.22 -9.55 25.49
N SER A 22 1.47 -8.31 25.01
CA SER A 22 0.40 -7.43 24.54
C SER A 22 -0.25 -7.90 23.24
N LEU A 23 0.37 -8.84 22.52
CA LEU A 23 -0.21 -9.50 21.35
C LEU A 23 -0.89 -10.84 21.71
N GLY A 24 -0.98 -11.17 23.00
CA GLY A 24 -1.47 -12.48 23.46
C GLY A 24 -0.49 -13.63 23.18
N ILE A 25 0.77 -13.33 22.89
CA ILE A 25 1.83 -14.32 22.64
C ILE A 25 2.62 -14.50 23.93
N PHE A 26 2.43 -15.64 24.60
CA PHE A 26 3.07 -15.95 25.87
C PHE A 26 4.16 -17.02 25.72
N PRO A 27 5.23 -16.95 26.54
CA PRO A 27 6.27 -17.97 26.53
C PRO A 27 5.69 -19.30 27.01
N GLN A 28 6.15 -20.40 26.41
CA GLN A 28 5.83 -21.76 26.84
C GLN A 28 6.53 -22.09 28.15
N TYR A 29 7.76 -21.62 28.32
CA TYR A 29 8.53 -21.72 29.56
C TYR A 29 9.67 -20.70 29.59
N LYS A 30 10.28 -20.51 30.77
CA LYS A 30 11.44 -19.65 30.99
C LYS A 30 12.60 -20.48 31.56
N SER A 31 13.82 -20.22 31.10
CA SER A 31 15.04 -20.79 31.67
C SER A 31 16.11 -19.70 31.78
N GLY A 32 16.52 -19.38 33.00
CA GLY A 32 17.39 -18.22 33.25
C GLY A 32 16.76 -16.92 32.72
N ASN A 33 17.51 -16.20 31.89
CA ASN A 33 17.05 -14.96 31.24
C ASN A 33 16.36 -15.19 29.89
N GLU A 34 16.24 -16.44 29.43
CA GLU A 34 15.63 -16.79 28.14
C GLU A 34 14.17 -17.22 28.32
N HIS A 35 13.27 -16.54 27.59
CA HIS A 35 11.87 -16.92 27.45
C HIS A 35 11.69 -17.69 26.14
N TYR A 36 11.12 -18.90 26.19
CA TYR A 36 10.98 -19.79 25.04
C TYR A 36 9.56 -19.77 24.51
N TYR A 37 9.41 -19.52 23.21
CA TYR A 37 8.13 -19.42 22.51
C TYR A 37 8.12 -20.39 21.32
N LEU A 38 6.91 -20.74 20.87
CA LEU A 38 6.73 -21.27 19.52
C LEU A 38 7.06 -20.14 18.53
N SER A 39 7.80 -20.47 17.47
CA SER A 39 8.23 -19.48 16.48
C SER A 39 7.04 -18.79 15.82
N PRO A 40 7.00 -17.44 15.80
CA PRO A 40 5.96 -16.70 15.09
C PRO A 40 6.12 -16.77 13.56
N PHE A 41 7.21 -17.37 13.05
CA PHE A 41 7.50 -17.41 11.62
C PHE A 41 7.09 -18.72 10.94
N ARG A 42 6.75 -19.75 11.72
CA ARG A 42 6.40 -21.09 11.20
C ARG A 42 5.51 -21.83 12.20
N GLN A 43 4.83 -22.87 11.72
CA GLN A 43 4.15 -23.80 12.63
C GLN A 43 5.16 -24.80 13.19
N GLU A 44 5.22 -24.90 14.51
CA GLU A 44 6.05 -25.87 15.22
C GLU A 44 5.38 -26.35 16.50
N LYS A 45 5.82 -27.50 17.02
CA LYS A 45 5.35 -28.08 18.28
C LYS A 45 6.34 -27.91 19.42
N THR A 46 7.62 -27.73 19.10
CA THR A 46 8.70 -27.55 20.08
C THR A 46 9.19 -26.10 20.03
N PRO A 47 9.24 -25.38 21.16
CA PRO A 47 9.72 -23.99 21.20
C PRO A 47 11.14 -23.86 20.70
N SER A 48 11.35 -22.98 19.72
CA SER A 48 12.69 -22.70 19.19
C SER A 48 12.93 -21.21 18.91
N PHE A 49 12.00 -20.35 19.32
CA PHE A 49 12.17 -18.91 19.37
C PHE A 49 12.43 -18.49 20.82
N THR A 50 13.53 -17.78 21.08
CA THR A 50 13.89 -17.29 22.41
C THR A 50 13.94 -15.78 22.47
N VAL A 51 13.57 -15.22 23.63
CA VAL A 51 13.74 -13.80 23.95
C VAL A 51 14.56 -13.70 25.22
N ASN A 52 15.71 -13.05 25.14
CA ASN A 52 16.53 -12.74 26.29
C ASN A 52 16.02 -11.45 26.95
N GLU A 53 15.45 -11.56 28.15
CA GLU A 53 14.84 -10.44 28.87
C GLU A 53 15.86 -9.37 29.28
N GLN A 54 17.08 -9.77 29.65
CA GLN A 54 18.12 -8.84 30.07
C GLN A 54 18.75 -8.08 28.89
N LYS A 55 19.00 -8.78 27.78
CA LYS A 55 19.58 -8.19 26.55
C LYS A 55 18.52 -7.51 25.67
N ASN A 56 17.25 -7.76 25.93
CA ASN A 56 16.10 -7.33 25.13
C ASN A 56 16.28 -7.63 23.63
N CYS A 57 16.69 -8.86 23.32
CA CYS A 57 16.87 -9.35 21.96
C CYS A 57 16.20 -10.70 21.77
N TRP A 58 15.74 -10.96 20.55
CA TRP A 58 15.15 -12.24 20.18
C TRP A 58 16.09 -13.04 19.28
N PHE A 59 15.93 -14.37 19.29
CA PHE A 59 16.62 -15.27 18.39
C PHE A 59 15.73 -16.47 18.04
N ASP A 60 15.77 -16.89 16.78
CA ASP A 60 15.09 -18.08 16.29
C ASP A 60 16.12 -19.14 15.84
N HIS A 61 16.10 -20.27 16.54
CA HIS A 61 16.99 -21.42 16.36
C HIS A 61 16.56 -22.38 15.24
N GLY A 62 15.35 -22.24 14.69
CA GLY A 62 14.84 -23.13 13.64
C GLY A 62 15.13 -22.69 12.20
N GLN A 63 15.70 -21.49 12.00
CA GLN A 63 16.12 -20.98 10.68
C GLN A 63 17.56 -21.43 10.33
N GLY A 64 17.79 -22.73 10.20
CA GLY A 64 19.05 -23.30 9.68
C GLY A 64 20.34 -22.89 10.41
N VAL A 65 21.50 -23.13 9.77
CA VAL A 65 22.85 -23.16 10.39
C VAL A 65 23.33 -21.83 11.02
N LYS A 66 22.63 -20.70 10.82
CA LYS A 66 23.02 -19.39 11.40
C LYS A 66 21.97 -18.75 12.32
N GLY A 67 20.78 -19.32 12.43
CA GLY A 67 19.65 -18.71 13.14
C GLY A 67 19.34 -17.28 12.68
N THR A 68 18.33 -16.64 13.25
CA THR A 68 17.99 -15.24 12.95
C THR A 68 17.58 -14.55 14.24
N GLY A 69 18.08 -13.34 14.48
CA GLY A 69 17.74 -12.60 15.70
C GLY A 69 17.97 -11.11 15.56
N GLY A 70 17.58 -10.35 16.59
CA GLY A 70 17.77 -8.90 16.62
C GLY A 70 16.99 -8.20 17.73
N ASP A 71 16.76 -6.90 17.55
CA ASP A 71 15.98 -6.06 18.46
C ASP A 71 14.47 -6.09 18.16
N ILE A 72 13.68 -5.39 18.97
CA ILE A 72 12.23 -5.27 18.79
C ILE A 72 11.83 -4.75 17.40
N ILE A 73 12.61 -3.84 16.80
CA ILE A 73 12.30 -3.31 15.47
C ILE A 73 12.43 -4.43 14.44
N SER A 74 13.56 -5.13 14.45
CA SER A 74 13.80 -6.25 13.54
C SER A 74 12.78 -7.38 13.71
N LEU A 75 12.28 -7.60 14.94
CA LEU A 75 11.21 -8.55 15.21
C LEU A 75 9.94 -8.17 14.45
N LEU A 76 9.50 -6.92 14.55
CA LEU A 76 8.28 -6.45 13.87
C LEU A 76 8.42 -6.47 12.36
N GLN A 77 9.58 -6.08 11.84
CA GLN A 77 9.84 -6.16 10.40
C GLN A 77 9.69 -7.60 9.89
N GLN A 78 10.08 -8.60 10.70
CA GLN A 78 9.97 -10.00 10.29
C GLN A 78 8.60 -10.63 10.54
N VAL A 79 7.98 -10.38 11.70
CA VAL A 79 6.68 -10.98 12.09
C VAL A 79 5.55 -10.32 11.31
N LEU A 80 5.57 -8.99 11.19
CA LEU A 80 4.50 -8.19 10.61
C LEU A 80 4.78 -7.74 9.17
N LYS A 81 5.98 -8.06 8.63
CA LYS A 81 6.43 -7.67 7.28
C LYS A 81 6.45 -6.15 7.06
N LEU A 82 6.84 -5.42 8.10
CA LEU A 82 6.89 -3.96 8.11
C LEU A 82 8.22 -3.43 7.61
N GLU A 83 8.16 -2.26 6.98
CA GLU A 83 9.33 -1.42 6.76
C GLU A 83 9.80 -0.80 8.09
N PHE A 84 11.07 -0.41 8.16
CA PHE A 84 11.69 0.10 9.39
C PHE A 84 10.88 1.24 10.05
N ASN A 85 10.39 2.18 9.23
CA ASN A 85 9.63 3.32 9.74
C ASN A 85 8.26 2.91 10.30
N GLU A 86 7.62 1.90 9.71
CA GLU A 86 6.32 1.39 10.15
C GLU A 86 6.47 0.66 11.49
N ALA A 87 7.53 -0.14 11.64
CA ALA A 87 7.87 -0.79 12.90
C ALA A 87 8.14 0.22 14.02
N VAL A 88 8.89 1.30 13.72
CA VAL A 88 9.16 2.39 14.67
C VAL A 88 7.86 3.11 15.07
N GLU A 89 6.99 3.43 14.11
CA GLU A 89 5.70 4.09 14.34
C GLU A 89 4.80 3.24 15.25
N LEU A 90 4.71 1.93 15.01
CA LEU A 90 3.94 0.98 15.81
C LEU A 90 4.41 0.89 17.26
N ILE A 91 5.73 0.76 17.49
CA ILE A 91 6.29 0.69 18.85
C ILE A 91 5.99 1.98 19.63
N THR A 92 6.07 3.12 18.95
CA THR A 92 5.83 4.44 19.56
C THR A 92 4.38 4.59 20.00
N GLN A 93 3.44 4.12 19.17
CA GLN A 93 2.00 4.16 19.47
C GLN A 93 1.63 3.31 20.67
N LEU A 94 2.18 2.09 20.75
CA LEU A 94 1.93 1.16 21.86
C LEU A 94 2.51 1.65 23.17
N LYS A 95 3.71 2.27 23.14
CA LYS A 95 4.29 2.94 24.33
C LYS A 95 3.40 4.08 24.84
N SER A 96 2.75 4.81 23.93
CA SER A 96 1.96 6.00 24.28
C SER A 96 0.53 5.68 24.69
N ASN A 97 0.01 4.48 24.37
CA ASN A 97 -1.37 4.09 24.64
C ASN A 97 -1.45 2.64 25.16
N PRO A 98 -1.16 2.40 26.46
CA PRO A 98 -1.13 1.07 27.04
C PRO A 98 -2.48 0.33 26.99
N GLU A 99 -3.60 1.06 26.95
CA GLU A 99 -4.96 0.52 26.85
C GLU A 99 -5.25 -0.16 25.50
N LEU A 100 -4.37 0.04 24.50
CA LEU A 100 -4.44 -0.65 23.22
C LEU A 100 -3.84 -2.07 23.27
N ALA A 101 -3.19 -2.47 24.37
CA ALA A 101 -2.66 -3.82 24.54
C ALA A 101 -3.78 -4.88 24.43
N GLY A 102 -3.63 -5.84 23.52
CA GLY A 102 -4.58 -6.94 23.29
C GLY A 102 -5.30 -6.95 21.93
N LEU A 103 -5.21 -5.89 21.12
CA LEU A 103 -5.70 -5.89 19.73
C LEU A 103 -4.64 -6.45 18.76
N ASP A 104 -5.06 -6.85 17.54
CA ASP A 104 -4.14 -7.35 16.52
C ASP A 104 -3.07 -6.29 16.21
N PRO A 105 -1.78 -6.61 16.24
CA PRO A 105 -0.71 -5.66 15.95
C PRO A 105 -0.84 -4.94 14.60
N LYS A 106 -1.47 -5.60 13.62
CA LYS A 106 -1.78 -4.99 12.32
C LYS A 106 -2.92 -3.98 12.38
N SER A 107 -3.81 -4.09 13.37
CA SER A 107 -4.86 -3.11 13.62
C SER A 107 -4.32 -1.80 14.24
N PHE A 108 -3.18 -1.83 14.94
CA PHE A 108 -2.55 -0.62 15.51
C PHE A 108 -1.85 0.27 14.49
N LEU A 109 -1.24 -0.30 13.46
CA LEU A 109 -0.71 0.48 12.32
C LEU A 109 -1.80 1.35 11.68
N ASN A 110 -3.06 1.00 11.89
CA ASN A 110 -4.25 1.65 11.35
C ASN A 110 -4.97 2.56 12.37
N VAL A 111 -4.56 2.60 13.64
CA VAL A 111 -4.93 3.69 14.55
C VAL A 111 -3.88 4.78 14.35
N ALA A 112 -4.18 5.73 13.46
CA ALA A 112 -3.30 6.85 13.15
C ALA A 112 -2.67 7.44 14.43
N PRO A 113 -1.34 7.68 14.45
CA PRO A 113 -0.68 8.29 15.58
C PRO A 113 -1.30 9.66 15.89
N ALA A 114 -1.17 10.09 17.15
CA ALA A 114 -1.39 11.46 17.56
C ALA A 114 -0.75 12.43 16.55
N GLU A 115 -1.47 13.49 16.21
CA GLU A 115 -1.16 14.49 15.19
C GLU A 115 0.34 14.87 15.22
N LYS A 116 1.17 14.24 14.37
CA LYS A 116 2.39 14.89 13.92
C LYS A 116 1.93 15.97 12.95
N GLU A 117 2.11 17.24 13.32
CA GLU A 117 1.89 18.36 12.42
C GLU A 117 2.52 18.04 11.05
N TYR A 118 1.71 17.98 10.00
CA TYR A 118 2.20 17.94 8.63
C TYR A 118 2.81 19.31 8.31
N LYS A 119 4.06 19.55 8.75
CA LYS A 119 4.82 20.71 8.29
C LYS A 119 5.22 20.45 6.85
N SER A 120 4.44 21.00 5.92
CA SER A 120 4.86 21.05 4.53
C SER A 120 6.18 21.83 4.44
N THR A 121 7.21 21.22 3.86
CA THR A 121 8.47 21.90 3.51
C THR A 121 8.33 22.74 2.23
N LEU A 122 7.12 22.79 1.68
CA LEU A 122 6.75 23.47 0.46
C LEU A 122 5.97 24.73 0.80
N THR A 123 6.35 25.84 0.19
CA THR A 123 5.65 27.11 0.34
C THR A 123 4.86 27.39 -0.93
N LEU A 124 3.54 27.49 -0.80
CA LEU A 124 2.67 27.90 -1.90
C LEU A 124 2.97 29.34 -2.30
N THR A 125 3.21 29.58 -3.59
CA THR A 125 3.44 30.94 -4.13
C THR A 125 2.32 31.40 -5.06
N TYR A 126 1.57 30.47 -5.65
CA TYR A 126 0.44 30.78 -6.52
C TYR A 126 -0.54 29.60 -6.55
N ALA A 127 -1.84 29.90 -6.63
CA ALA A 127 -2.88 28.93 -6.96
C ALA A 127 -3.92 29.60 -7.87
N GLY A 128 -4.22 29.00 -9.02
CA GLY A 128 -5.16 29.57 -9.98
C GLY A 128 -5.64 28.57 -11.03
N PRO A 129 -6.39 29.03 -12.06
CA PRO A 129 -6.87 28.17 -13.14
C PRO A 129 -5.72 27.42 -13.84
N ILE A 130 -6.00 26.20 -14.31
CA ILE A 130 -5.02 25.42 -15.05
C ILE A 130 -4.88 26.01 -16.45
N VAL A 131 -3.80 26.78 -16.65
CA VAL A 131 -3.45 27.39 -17.95
C VAL A 131 -2.17 26.80 -18.53
N ASN A 132 -1.35 26.13 -17.71
CA ASN A 132 -0.10 25.54 -18.15
C ASN A 132 -0.33 24.30 -19.05
N PRO A 133 0.15 24.30 -20.31
CA PRO A 133 -0.03 23.17 -21.22
C PRO A 133 0.62 21.86 -20.74
N ILE A 134 1.69 21.94 -19.95
CA ILE A 134 2.37 20.75 -19.39
C ILE A 134 1.48 20.08 -18.35
N LEU A 135 0.81 20.86 -17.50
CA LEU A 135 -0.14 20.35 -16.52
C LEU A 135 -1.40 19.78 -17.17
N THR A 136 -1.83 20.39 -18.27
CA THR A 136 -2.92 19.89 -19.11
C THR A 136 -2.58 18.54 -19.73
N LYS A 137 -1.39 18.44 -20.35
CA LYS A 137 -0.85 17.17 -20.88
C LYS A 137 -0.68 16.11 -19.79
N TYR A 138 -0.29 16.51 -18.59
CA TYR A 138 -0.19 15.60 -17.45
C TYR A 138 -1.57 14.98 -17.12
N LEU A 139 -2.63 15.78 -16.99
CA LEU A 139 -3.98 15.25 -16.76
C LEU A 139 -4.44 14.31 -17.88
N GLN A 140 -4.19 14.69 -19.14
CA GLN A 140 -4.49 13.83 -20.29
C GLN A 140 -3.71 12.51 -20.25
N SER A 141 -2.44 12.54 -19.85
CA SER A 141 -1.62 11.31 -19.69
C SER A 141 -2.13 10.40 -18.57
N ARG A 142 -2.88 10.95 -17.61
CA ARG A 142 -3.60 10.19 -16.58
C ARG A 142 -5.01 9.80 -17.03
N GLY A 143 -5.30 9.88 -18.33
CA GLY A 143 -6.58 9.49 -18.92
C GLY A 143 -7.74 10.42 -18.59
N ILE A 144 -7.50 11.58 -17.96
CA ILE A 144 -8.57 12.48 -17.50
C ILE A 144 -9.13 13.27 -18.68
N ASN A 145 -10.46 13.23 -18.84
CA ASN A 145 -11.16 14.05 -19.81
C ASN A 145 -11.35 15.48 -19.26
N LEU A 146 -10.69 16.44 -19.90
CA LEU A 146 -10.65 17.84 -19.48
C LEU A 146 -11.99 18.55 -19.59
N ASP A 147 -12.85 18.14 -20.53
CA ASP A 147 -14.17 18.75 -20.75
C ASP A 147 -15.12 18.52 -19.56
N LEU A 148 -14.81 17.52 -18.72
CA LEU A 148 -15.60 17.15 -17.56
C LEU A 148 -15.12 17.85 -16.27
N LEU A 149 -14.06 18.65 -16.33
CA LEU A 149 -13.47 19.27 -15.12
C LEU A 149 -14.15 20.57 -14.69
N SER A 150 -15.18 21.03 -15.41
CA SER A 150 -15.92 22.25 -15.06
C SER A 150 -16.52 22.21 -13.65
N GLY A 151 -16.98 21.05 -13.19
CA GLY A 151 -17.48 20.86 -11.82
C GLY A 151 -16.40 20.82 -10.73
N CYS A 152 -15.12 20.89 -11.10
CA CYS A 152 -14.00 20.85 -10.16
C CYS A 152 -13.24 22.17 -10.06
N GLN A 153 -13.66 23.24 -10.76
CA GLN A 153 -12.89 24.48 -10.90
C GLN A 153 -12.55 25.16 -9.56
N ASP A 154 -13.38 25.01 -8.54
CA ASP A 154 -13.12 25.58 -7.21
C ASP A 154 -12.04 24.85 -6.42
N TYR A 155 -11.83 23.57 -6.73
CA TYR A 155 -10.93 22.67 -6.00
C TYR A 155 -9.64 22.38 -6.77
N LEU A 156 -9.75 22.23 -8.08
CA LEU A 156 -8.66 21.84 -8.97
C LEU A 156 -7.96 23.08 -9.52
N ARG A 157 -6.71 23.28 -9.08
CA ARG A 157 -5.90 24.46 -9.41
C ARG A 157 -4.55 24.04 -9.99
N GLN A 158 -3.99 24.88 -10.83
CA GLN A 158 -2.55 24.93 -11.02
C GLN A 158 -1.95 25.60 -9.79
N VAL A 159 -0.96 24.98 -9.17
CA VAL A 159 -0.25 25.54 -8.02
C VAL A 159 1.23 25.72 -8.35
N HIS A 160 1.81 26.83 -7.90
CA HIS A 160 3.25 27.04 -7.89
C HIS A 160 3.76 27.03 -6.45
N TYR A 161 4.95 26.47 -6.25
CA TYR A 161 5.53 26.34 -4.93
C TYR A 161 7.05 26.35 -4.94
N LYS A 162 7.63 26.76 -3.82
CA LYS A 162 9.07 26.65 -3.54
C LYS A 162 9.33 25.56 -2.53
N ILE A 163 10.52 24.95 -2.61
CA ILE A 163 11.02 24.00 -1.62
C ILE A 163 11.97 24.75 -0.70
N ALA A 164 11.88 24.55 0.61
CA ALA A 164 12.80 25.17 1.56
C ALA A 164 14.28 24.98 1.14
N GLY A 165 15.03 26.07 1.09
CA GLY A 165 16.43 26.07 0.65
C GLY A 165 16.65 25.97 -0.86
N LYS A 166 15.61 26.09 -1.69
CA LYS A 166 15.72 26.15 -3.15
C LYS A 166 15.03 27.40 -3.71
N GLU A 167 15.73 28.13 -4.57
CA GLU A 167 15.17 29.30 -5.25
C GLU A 167 14.23 28.95 -6.40
N LYS A 168 14.40 27.76 -7.01
CA LYS A 168 13.59 27.30 -8.13
C LYS A 168 12.11 27.21 -7.73
N THR A 169 11.26 27.80 -8.55
CA THR A 169 9.80 27.62 -8.46
C THR A 169 9.39 26.36 -9.21
N PHE A 170 8.60 25.52 -8.56
CA PHE A 170 8.00 24.31 -9.11
C PHE A 170 6.50 24.54 -9.34
N TYR A 171 5.88 23.67 -10.13
CA TYR A 171 4.45 23.73 -10.41
C TYR A 171 3.84 22.34 -10.48
N GLY A 172 2.54 22.24 -10.20
CA GLY A 172 1.79 21.00 -10.19
C GLY A 172 0.29 21.23 -10.30
N ILE A 173 -0.46 20.14 -10.46
CA ILE A 173 -1.90 20.13 -10.23
C ILE A 173 -2.12 20.04 -8.72
N GLY A 174 -2.80 21.02 -8.15
CA GLY A 174 -3.23 21.05 -6.76
C GLY A 174 -4.73 20.79 -6.64
N PHE A 175 -5.12 19.92 -5.71
CA PHE A 175 -6.51 19.74 -5.31
C PHE A 175 -6.71 20.25 -3.90
N LYS A 176 -7.58 21.25 -3.73
CA LYS A 176 -7.78 21.96 -2.46
C LYS A 176 -8.39 21.02 -1.40
N ASN A 177 -7.82 21.00 -0.20
CA ASN A 177 -8.35 20.26 0.94
C ASN A 177 -9.20 21.15 1.87
N SER A 178 -9.89 20.53 2.83
CA SER A 178 -10.80 21.22 3.75
C SER A 178 -10.11 22.18 4.74
N SER A 179 -8.80 22.03 4.94
CA SER A 179 -7.97 22.90 5.79
C SER A 179 -7.25 24.02 5.01
N GLY A 180 -7.63 24.27 3.75
CA GLY A 180 -7.08 25.36 2.94
C GLY A 180 -5.71 25.09 2.31
N GLY A 181 -5.19 23.86 2.39
CA GLY A 181 -4.02 23.40 1.65
C GLY A 181 -4.39 22.72 0.32
N TYR A 182 -3.38 22.14 -0.34
CA TYR A 182 -3.49 21.45 -1.62
C TYR A 182 -2.76 20.11 -1.59
N GLU A 183 -3.43 19.06 -2.06
CA GLU A 183 -2.74 17.84 -2.51
C GLU A 183 -2.20 18.07 -3.90
N VAL A 184 -0.90 17.84 -4.08
CA VAL A 184 -0.19 18.17 -5.32
C VAL A 184 0.20 16.90 -6.07
N ARG A 185 0.01 16.93 -7.38
CA ARG A 185 0.44 15.92 -8.34
C ARG A 185 1.12 16.55 -9.55
N SER A 186 2.22 15.95 -9.96
CA SER A 186 2.83 16.17 -11.28
C SER A 186 3.58 14.90 -11.69
N HIS A 187 4.24 14.92 -12.84
CA HIS A 187 4.96 13.74 -13.33
C HIS A 187 6.03 13.29 -12.32
N GLY A 188 5.87 12.08 -11.77
CA GLY A 188 6.79 11.51 -10.78
C GLY A 188 6.80 12.20 -9.41
N PHE A 189 5.82 13.06 -9.11
CA PHE A 189 5.78 13.80 -7.85
C PHE A 189 4.39 13.83 -7.23
N GLN A 190 4.35 13.56 -5.93
CA GLN A 190 3.15 13.58 -5.09
C GLN A 190 3.51 14.20 -3.74
N SER A 191 2.78 15.23 -3.32
CA SER A 191 3.00 15.88 -2.03
C SER A 191 1.78 16.65 -1.55
N PHE A 192 1.90 17.32 -0.40
CA PHE A 192 0.90 18.19 0.20
C PHE A 192 1.52 19.56 0.52
N ILE A 193 0.77 20.64 0.27
CA ILE A 193 1.17 22.03 0.54
C ILE A 193 0.09 22.71 1.37
N GLY A 194 0.46 23.28 2.51
CA GLY A 194 -0.48 24.05 3.34
C GLY A 194 -0.27 23.82 4.83
N PRO A 195 -1.17 24.40 5.65
CA PRO A 195 -1.03 24.40 7.10
C PRO A 195 -1.31 23.04 7.73
N LYS A 196 -2.26 22.28 7.16
CA LYS A 196 -2.69 20.97 7.66
C LYS A 196 -3.08 20.05 6.52
N LYS A 197 -2.52 18.84 6.50
CA LYS A 197 -3.00 17.77 5.62
C LYS A 197 -4.38 17.35 6.10
N ASP A 198 -5.31 17.26 5.17
CA ASP A 198 -6.72 17.07 5.47
C ASP A 198 -7.42 16.36 4.32
N VAL A 199 -8.61 15.84 4.61
CA VAL A 199 -9.54 15.34 3.59
C VAL A 199 -10.02 16.48 2.70
N THR A 200 -10.64 16.15 1.58
CA THR A 200 -11.45 17.10 0.80
C THR A 200 -12.89 16.70 0.85
N TYR A 201 -13.76 17.64 1.21
CA TYR A 201 -15.20 17.45 1.21
C TYR A 201 -15.85 18.34 0.16
N ILE A 202 -16.67 17.74 -0.71
CA ILE A 202 -17.44 18.44 -1.74
C ILE A 202 -18.91 18.11 -1.52
N LYS A 203 -19.75 19.13 -1.40
CA LYS A 203 -21.19 18.94 -1.20
C LYS A 203 -21.85 18.50 -2.51
N GLY A 204 -22.60 17.42 -2.45
CA GLY A 204 -23.46 16.91 -3.52
C GLY A 204 -24.91 17.36 -3.35
N THR A 205 -25.76 16.84 -4.24
CA THR A 205 -27.19 17.22 -4.33
C THR A 205 -28.13 16.13 -3.81
N ARG A 206 -27.62 14.91 -3.57
CA ARG A 206 -28.41 13.77 -3.09
C ARG A 206 -27.85 13.20 -1.79
N PRO A 207 -28.71 12.59 -0.94
CA PRO A 207 -28.27 11.86 0.25
C PRO A 207 -27.28 10.75 -0.10
N GLY A 208 -26.25 10.60 0.74
CA GLY A 208 -25.18 9.62 0.58
C GLY A 208 -23.84 10.28 0.30
N ILE A 209 -22.76 9.51 0.48
CA ILE A 209 -21.39 9.99 0.29
C ILE A 209 -20.56 8.98 -0.51
N ALA A 210 -19.77 9.46 -1.47
CA ALA A 210 -18.78 8.67 -2.18
C ALA A 210 -17.37 9.00 -1.66
N VAL A 211 -16.62 7.99 -1.24
CA VAL A 211 -15.27 8.13 -0.69
C VAL A 211 -14.22 7.60 -1.66
N PHE A 212 -13.22 8.43 -1.94
CA PHE A 212 -12.08 8.15 -2.82
C PHE A 212 -10.77 8.23 -2.04
N GLU A 213 -9.77 7.42 -2.42
CA GLU A 213 -8.46 7.43 -1.76
C GLU A 213 -7.66 8.69 -2.12
N GLY A 214 -7.59 9.03 -3.41
CA GLY A 214 -6.97 10.25 -3.91
C GLY A 214 -7.86 11.03 -4.88
N PHE A 215 -7.50 12.29 -5.13
CA PHE A 215 -8.29 13.14 -6.04
C PHE A 215 -8.20 12.68 -7.50
N LEU A 216 -7.10 12.02 -7.92
CA LEU A 216 -6.99 11.48 -9.27
C LEU A 216 -8.01 10.36 -9.51
N ASP A 217 -8.34 9.57 -8.49
CA ASP A 217 -9.39 8.53 -8.58
C ASP A 217 -10.77 9.16 -8.73
N TYR A 218 -11.02 10.25 -8.01
CA TYR A 218 -12.24 11.04 -8.19
C TYR A 218 -12.36 11.60 -9.63
N LEU A 219 -11.30 12.23 -10.15
CA LEU A 219 -11.29 12.70 -11.55
C LEU A 219 -11.44 11.56 -12.57
N SER A 220 -10.90 10.39 -12.24
CA SER A 220 -11.03 9.18 -13.06
C SER A 220 -12.48 8.69 -13.08
N ALA A 221 -13.17 8.72 -11.94
CA ALA A 221 -14.59 8.40 -11.85
C ALA A 221 -15.44 9.36 -12.67
N LEU A 222 -15.17 10.66 -12.62
CA LEU A 222 -15.85 11.66 -13.48
C LEU A 222 -15.68 11.32 -14.97
N THR A 223 -14.44 11.00 -15.37
CA THR A 223 -14.12 10.61 -16.75
C THR A 223 -14.84 9.32 -17.16
N HIS A 224 -14.77 8.30 -16.32
CA HIS A 224 -15.38 6.99 -16.58
C HIS A 224 -16.91 7.09 -16.69
N HIS A 225 -17.55 7.82 -15.78
CA HIS A 225 -19.00 8.01 -15.78
C HIS A 225 -19.49 9.08 -16.76
N LYS A 226 -18.57 9.80 -17.42
CA LYS A 226 -18.86 10.91 -18.34
C LYS A 226 -19.71 12.00 -17.67
N ARG A 227 -19.31 12.42 -16.47
CA ARG A 227 -20.02 13.42 -15.66
C ARG A 227 -19.08 14.53 -15.22
N THR A 228 -19.62 15.74 -15.07
CA THR A 228 -18.90 16.89 -14.49
C THR A 228 -18.89 16.89 -12.96
N SER A 229 -19.83 16.16 -12.35
CA SER A 229 -19.92 15.91 -10.91
C SER A 229 -20.67 14.60 -10.64
N LEU A 230 -20.44 14.01 -9.47
CA LEU A 230 -21.28 12.94 -8.94
C LEU A 230 -22.41 13.56 -8.08
N GLN A 231 -23.54 12.86 -7.94
CA GLN A 231 -24.72 13.41 -7.27
C GLN A 231 -24.62 13.38 -5.73
N TYR A 232 -23.77 12.51 -5.18
CA TYR A 232 -23.57 12.34 -3.74
C TYR A 232 -22.56 13.35 -3.19
N ASP A 233 -22.54 13.52 -1.86
CA ASP A 233 -21.41 14.18 -1.21
C ASP A 233 -20.12 13.42 -1.55
N ILE A 234 -18.99 14.12 -1.73
CA ILE A 234 -17.71 13.52 -2.09
C ILE A 234 -16.74 13.73 -0.95
N LEU A 235 -16.11 12.64 -0.51
CA LEU A 235 -15.01 12.67 0.42
C LEU A 235 -13.76 12.10 -0.23
N ILE A 236 -12.72 12.91 -0.36
CA ILE A 236 -11.42 12.45 -0.85
C ILE A 236 -10.49 12.37 0.36
N LEU A 237 -10.02 11.16 0.66
CA LEU A 237 -9.19 10.93 1.85
C LEU A 237 -7.84 11.63 1.74
N ASN A 238 -7.28 11.74 0.54
CA ASN A 238 -5.93 12.25 0.24
C ASN A 238 -4.77 11.42 0.83
N SER A 239 -5.10 10.48 1.72
CA SER A 239 -4.29 9.37 2.23
C SER A 239 -5.18 8.52 3.12
N THR A 240 -4.99 7.20 3.12
CA THR A 240 -5.60 6.27 4.09
C THR A 240 -5.33 6.66 5.56
N ARG A 241 -4.26 7.40 5.84
CA ARG A 241 -3.97 7.98 7.17
C ARG A 241 -5.05 8.96 7.66
N MET A 242 -5.82 9.56 6.75
CA MET A 242 -6.92 10.47 7.08
C MET A 242 -8.22 9.74 7.44
N LEU A 243 -8.25 8.41 7.40
CA LEU A 243 -9.47 7.65 7.64
C LEU A 243 -10.08 7.89 9.03
N LYS A 244 -9.23 8.09 10.05
CA LYS A 244 -9.68 8.40 11.41
C LYS A 244 -10.46 9.72 11.47
N SER A 245 -9.98 10.78 10.82
CA SER A 245 -10.67 12.07 10.79
C SER A 245 -11.83 12.09 9.79
N ALA A 246 -11.81 11.22 8.78
CA ALA A 246 -12.89 11.03 7.83
C ALA A 246 -14.10 10.29 8.45
N MET A 247 -13.88 9.41 9.42
CA MET A 247 -14.90 8.52 9.96
C MET A 247 -16.14 9.26 10.51
N PRO A 248 -16.04 10.35 11.29
CA PRO A 248 -17.21 11.10 11.73
C PRO A 248 -18.08 11.63 10.57
N ILE A 249 -17.46 12.02 9.45
CA ILE A 249 -18.16 12.48 8.25
C ILE A 249 -18.85 11.30 7.57
N LEU A 250 -18.16 10.17 7.39
CA LEU A 250 -18.76 8.98 6.78
C LEU A 250 -19.97 8.48 7.58
N LEU A 251 -19.86 8.46 8.91
CA LEU A 251 -20.88 7.96 9.81
C LEU A 251 -22.07 8.91 10.02
N SER A 252 -22.04 10.13 9.47
CA SER A 252 -23.19 11.05 9.46
C SER A 252 -24.11 10.88 8.23
N HIS A 253 -23.76 9.98 7.32
CA HIS A 253 -24.53 9.72 6.09
C HIS A 253 -25.31 8.42 6.18
N THR A 254 -26.41 8.34 5.42
CA THR A 254 -27.26 7.13 5.36
C THR A 254 -26.71 6.04 4.45
N HIS A 255 -25.85 6.40 3.49
CA HIS A 255 -25.24 5.50 2.53
C HIS A 255 -23.80 5.92 2.20
N VAL A 256 -22.86 4.98 2.22
CA VAL A 256 -21.45 5.19 1.87
C VAL A 256 -21.08 4.36 0.64
N HIS A 257 -20.58 5.02 -0.41
CA HIS A 257 -20.05 4.39 -1.61
C HIS A 257 -18.52 4.43 -1.60
N THR A 258 -17.84 3.29 -1.59
CA THR A 258 -16.37 3.24 -1.48
C THR A 258 -15.68 3.00 -2.83
N PHE A 259 -14.73 3.87 -3.18
CA PHE A 259 -13.85 3.81 -4.34
C PHE A 259 -12.37 3.88 -3.89
N LEU A 260 -11.99 2.99 -2.96
CA LEU A 260 -10.63 2.90 -2.41
C LEU A 260 -9.77 1.89 -3.19
N ASP A 261 -8.45 1.95 -3.01
CA ASP A 261 -7.52 1.13 -3.78
C ASP A 261 -7.73 -0.38 -3.55
N ASN A 262 -7.46 -1.16 -4.59
CA ASN A 262 -7.39 -2.62 -4.55
C ASN A 262 -6.09 -3.15 -3.94
N ASP A 263 -5.26 -2.29 -3.32
CA ASP A 263 -4.12 -2.75 -2.55
C ASP A 263 -4.50 -3.10 -1.11
N PHE A 264 -3.54 -3.64 -0.36
CA PHE A 264 -3.79 -4.09 1.01
C PHE A 264 -4.26 -2.96 1.95
N THR A 265 -3.85 -1.71 1.70
CA THR A 265 -4.22 -0.58 2.55
C THR A 265 -5.62 -0.10 2.20
N GLY A 266 -5.93 0.04 0.91
CA GLY A 266 -7.26 0.45 0.44
C GLY A 266 -8.36 -0.55 0.79
N LEU A 267 -8.07 -1.86 0.69
CA LEU A 267 -9.01 -2.92 1.10
C LEU A 267 -9.27 -2.91 2.61
N GLN A 268 -8.25 -2.76 3.44
CA GLN A 268 -8.45 -2.65 4.90
C GLN A 268 -9.23 -1.40 5.28
N ALA A 269 -8.95 -0.26 4.63
CA ALA A 269 -9.72 0.96 4.84
C ALA A 269 -11.20 0.74 4.48
N THR A 270 -11.48 0.03 3.40
CA THR A 270 -12.84 -0.37 2.99
C THR A 270 -13.51 -1.27 4.03
N ASP A 271 -12.79 -2.26 4.55
CA ASP A 271 -13.31 -3.19 5.57
C ASP A 271 -13.61 -2.47 6.89
N LEU A 272 -12.76 -1.52 7.31
CA LEU A 272 -13.00 -0.71 8.50
C LEU A 272 -14.23 0.19 8.35
N ILE A 273 -14.39 0.85 7.19
CA ILE A 273 -15.59 1.65 6.87
C ILE A 273 -16.83 0.75 6.95
N GLN A 274 -16.78 -0.43 6.32
CA GLN A 274 -17.88 -1.38 6.33
C GLN A 274 -18.27 -1.80 7.75
N ALA A 275 -17.30 -2.14 8.59
CA ALA A 275 -17.52 -2.54 9.97
C ALA A 275 -18.19 -1.41 10.79
N LYS A 276 -17.65 -0.19 10.70
CA LYS A 276 -18.18 0.97 11.44
C LYS A 276 -19.55 1.45 10.94
N CYS A 277 -19.81 1.35 9.64
CA CYS A 277 -21.14 1.64 9.10
C CYS A 277 -22.15 0.57 9.56
N LYS A 278 -21.76 -0.70 9.59
CA LYS A 278 -22.62 -1.80 10.08
C LYS A 278 -23.03 -1.61 11.54
N GLU A 279 -22.12 -1.17 12.41
CA GLU A 279 -22.41 -0.84 13.82
C GLU A 279 -23.53 0.23 13.96
N LYS A 280 -23.67 1.12 12.96
CA LYS A 280 -24.65 2.23 12.95
C LYS A 280 -25.84 2.01 12.02
N GLY A 281 -25.96 0.83 11.38
CA GLY A 281 -27.03 0.56 10.42
C GLY A 281 -26.93 1.37 9.11
N ILE A 282 -25.73 1.84 8.75
CA ILE A 282 -25.47 2.62 7.54
C ILE A 282 -25.17 1.65 6.38
N ALA A 283 -25.82 1.87 5.23
CA ALA A 283 -25.59 1.06 4.04
C ALA A 283 -24.23 1.39 3.40
N VAL A 284 -23.53 0.36 2.91
CA VAL A 284 -22.25 0.52 2.23
C VAL A 284 -22.25 -0.22 0.90
N THR A 285 -21.79 0.43 -0.16
CA THR A 285 -21.59 -0.19 -1.48
C THR A 285 -20.13 -0.04 -1.90
N ARG A 286 -19.50 -1.18 -2.19
CA ARG A 286 -18.12 -1.24 -2.69
C ARG A 286 -18.12 -1.16 -4.21
N HIS A 287 -17.34 -0.26 -4.78
CA HIS A 287 -17.25 -0.04 -6.22
C HIS A 287 -15.88 -0.42 -6.82
N ASN A 288 -14.99 -0.98 -6.02
CA ASN A 288 -13.63 -1.33 -6.45
C ASN A 288 -13.56 -2.46 -7.50
N SER A 289 -14.65 -3.17 -7.71
CA SER A 289 -14.82 -4.12 -8.83
C SER A 289 -14.82 -3.45 -10.21
N ILE A 290 -15.16 -2.15 -10.31
CA ILE A 290 -15.12 -1.38 -11.56
C ILE A 290 -13.70 -1.40 -12.17
N TYR A 291 -12.68 -1.39 -11.31
CA TYR A 291 -11.26 -1.38 -11.66
C TYR A 291 -10.56 -2.67 -11.19
N GLN A 292 -11.26 -3.80 -11.25
CA GLN A 292 -10.68 -5.11 -10.93
C GLN A 292 -9.43 -5.38 -11.79
N GLY A 293 -8.38 -5.90 -11.14
CA GLY A 293 -7.08 -6.15 -11.78
C GLY A 293 -6.15 -4.94 -11.83
N TYR A 294 -6.62 -3.77 -11.41
CA TYR A 294 -5.84 -2.54 -11.29
C TYR A 294 -5.76 -2.10 -9.83
N LYS A 295 -4.65 -1.44 -9.46
CA LYS A 295 -4.41 -0.96 -8.10
C LYS A 295 -5.45 0.08 -7.69
N ASP A 296 -5.69 1.06 -8.55
CA ASP A 296 -6.60 2.17 -8.28
C ASP A 296 -7.41 2.52 -9.53
N PHE A 297 -8.37 3.44 -9.39
CA PHE A 297 -9.26 3.82 -10.48
C PHE A 297 -8.46 4.47 -11.61
N ASN A 298 -7.47 5.30 -11.26
CA ASN A 298 -6.69 5.99 -12.27
C ASN A 298 -5.82 5.03 -13.10
N ASP A 299 -5.23 4.02 -12.47
CA ASP A 299 -4.48 2.96 -13.15
C ASP A 299 -5.38 2.14 -14.09
N TYR A 300 -6.65 1.89 -13.73
CA TYR A 300 -7.62 1.26 -14.64
C TYR A 300 -7.91 2.12 -15.86
N LEU A 301 -8.02 3.44 -15.68
CA LEU A 301 -8.27 4.39 -16.75
C LEU A 301 -7.09 4.48 -17.72
N THR A 302 -5.85 4.42 -17.20
CA THR A 302 -4.62 4.45 -17.99
C THR A 302 -4.11 3.07 -18.43
N LYS A 303 -4.82 1.99 -18.07
CA LYS A 303 -4.39 0.60 -18.29
C LYS A 303 -2.98 0.32 -17.73
N THR A 304 -2.65 0.95 -16.61
CA THR A 304 -1.35 0.79 -15.94
C THR A 304 -1.35 -0.47 -15.09
N ALA A 305 -0.45 -1.40 -15.38
CA ALA A 305 -0.33 -2.63 -14.61
C ALA A 305 0.15 -2.35 -13.17
N PRO A 306 -0.36 -3.08 -12.16
CA PRO A 306 0.07 -2.91 -10.79
C PRO A 306 1.54 -3.31 -10.63
N THR A 307 2.32 -2.50 -9.90
CA THR A 307 3.74 -2.77 -9.65
C THR A 307 3.99 -3.84 -8.59
N LYS A 308 2.94 -4.17 -7.81
CA LYS A 308 2.92 -5.20 -6.77
C LYS A 308 1.66 -6.06 -6.94
N PRO A 309 1.68 -7.34 -6.55
CA PRO A 309 0.49 -8.18 -6.61
C PRO A 309 -0.66 -7.62 -5.75
N LEU A 310 -1.89 -7.66 -6.28
CA LEU A 310 -3.10 -7.23 -5.58
C LEU A 310 -3.70 -8.38 -4.74
N PRO A 311 -4.35 -8.12 -3.60
CA PRO A 311 -4.98 -9.15 -2.80
C PRO A 311 -6.27 -9.70 -3.44
N GLY A 312 -6.45 -11.03 -3.41
CA GLY A 312 -7.78 -11.67 -3.46
C GLY A 312 -8.56 -11.63 -4.78
N THR A 313 -7.94 -11.81 -5.96
CA THR A 313 -8.70 -12.07 -7.20
C THR A 313 -9.29 -13.48 -7.22
N THR A 314 -10.25 -13.76 -6.34
CA THR A 314 -10.96 -15.03 -6.26
C THR A 314 -12.35 -14.91 -6.89
N ASN A 315 -12.54 -15.55 -8.03
CA ASN A 315 -13.73 -16.34 -8.41
C ASN A 315 -13.57 -16.73 -9.90
N ASP A 316 -12.94 -17.89 -10.15
CA ASP A 316 -13.28 -18.85 -11.22
C ASP A 316 -12.14 -19.88 -11.42
N SER A 317 -12.48 -21.15 -11.20
CA SER A 317 -11.77 -22.40 -11.48
C SER A 317 -10.22 -22.38 -11.44
N MET A 318 -9.65 -22.77 -10.30
CA MET A 318 -8.24 -23.13 -10.15
C MET A 318 -7.90 -24.35 -11.02
N SER A 319 -6.76 -24.32 -11.75
CA SER A 319 -6.26 -25.52 -12.43
C SER A 319 -5.72 -26.54 -11.42
N GLU A 320 -5.85 -27.84 -11.71
CA GLU A 320 -5.45 -28.91 -10.78
C GLU A 320 -3.97 -28.87 -10.39
N ALA A 321 -3.10 -28.29 -11.22
CA ALA A 321 -1.69 -28.06 -10.93
C ALA A 321 -1.42 -26.96 -9.86
N SER A 322 -2.46 -26.21 -9.44
CA SER A 322 -2.35 -25.00 -8.61
C SER A 322 -3.02 -25.09 -7.24
N LYS A 323 -3.46 -26.27 -6.78
CA LYS A 323 -4.18 -26.44 -5.50
C LYS A 323 -3.39 -25.98 -4.26
N ASP A 324 -2.06 -25.99 -4.31
CA ASP A 324 -1.21 -25.80 -3.12
C ASP A 324 -0.25 -24.59 -3.13
N LYS A 325 -0.34 -23.69 -4.13
CA LYS A 325 0.68 -22.63 -4.35
C LYS A 325 0.04 -21.26 -4.59
N LYS A 326 0.71 -20.17 -4.23
CA LYS A 326 0.13 -18.80 -4.24
C LYS A 326 0.40 -17.96 -5.50
N TRP A 327 1.41 -18.27 -6.34
CA TRP A 327 1.82 -17.42 -7.48
C TRP A 327 2.54 -18.22 -8.58
N TRP A 328 2.37 -17.85 -9.86
CA TRP A 328 3.29 -18.25 -10.94
C TRP A 328 4.38 -17.19 -11.11
N LEU A 329 5.62 -17.63 -11.39
CA LEU A 329 6.75 -16.74 -11.65
C LEU A 329 7.34 -17.06 -13.02
N TRP A 330 7.14 -16.19 -13.99
CA TRP A 330 7.74 -16.36 -15.30
C TRP A 330 9.02 -15.53 -15.42
N VAL A 331 10.08 -16.17 -15.91
CA VAL A 331 11.40 -15.55 -16.08
C VAL A 331 11.71 -15.53 -17.57
N VAL A 332 11.82 -14.31 -18.10
CA VAL A 332 12.22 -14.09 -19.49
C VAL A 332 13.69 -13.77 -19.51
N PHE A 333 14.48 -14.57 -20.23
CA PHE A 333 15.90 -14.34 -20.42
C PHE A 333 16.13 -13.72 -21.79
N ARG A 334 16.84 -12.58 -21.85
CA ARG A 334 17.08 -11.86 -23.11
C ARG A 334 18.36 -12.29 -23.81
N GLU A 335 19.38 -12.70 -23.07
CA GLU A 335 20.66 -13.17 -23.63
C GLU A 335 21.17 -14.43 -22.93
N MET A 336 21.63 -15.39 -23.74
CA MET A 336 22.32 -16.60 -23.29
C MET A 336 23.82 -16.35 -23.48
N GLN A 337 24.61 -16.52 -22.42
CA GLN A 337 26.07 -16.41 -22.44
C GLN A 337 26.69 -17.76 -22.07
N PHE A 338 27.62 -18.23 -22.89
CA PHE A 338 28.42 -19.41 -22.55
C PHE A 338 29.57 -18.98 -21.63
N THR A 339 29.60 -19.52 -20.42
CA THR A 339 30.71 -19.35 -19.48
C THR A 339 31.50 -20.65 -19.36
N LYS A 340 32.69 -20.58 -18.75
CA LYS A 340 33.54 -21.77 -18.52
C LYS A 340 32.88 -22.83 -17.61
N GLU A 341 31.81 -22.47 -16.90
CA GLU A 341 31.06 -23.32 -15.96
C GLU A 341 29.73 -23.84 -16.56
N GLY A 342 29.40 -23.46 -17.80
CA GLY A 342 28.18 -23.89 -18.49
C GLY A 342 27.43 -22.74 -19.18
N VAL A 343 26.13 -22.95 -19.43
CA VAL A 343 25.24 -21.93 -20.01
C VAL A 343 24.74 -21.01 -18.90
N GLY A 344 25.13 -19.74 -18.94
CA GLY A 344 24.63 -18.68 -18.06
C GLY A 344 23.64 -17.77 -18.79
N PHE A 345 22.72 -17.14 -18.05
CA PHE A 345 21.82 -16.15 -18.62
C PHE A 345 22.05 -14.79 -17.96
N THR A 346 22.33 -13.78 -18.78
CA THR A 346 22.44 -12.39 -18.34
C THR A 346 21.25 -11.60 -18.86
N ASN A 347 20.82 -10.55 -18.14
CA ASN A 347 19.60 -9.77 -18.44
C ASN A 347 18.30 -10.60 -18.46
N PHE A 348 17.71 -10.84 -17.29
CA PHE A 348 16.37 -11.42 -17.15
C PHE A 348 15.34 -10.39 -16.67
N THR A 349 14.09 -10.57 -17.07
CA THR A 349 12.94 -9.81 -16.57
C THR A 349 11.99 -10.77 -15.86
N TRP A 350 11.58 -10.42 -14.65
CA TRP A 350 10.59 -11.19 -13.88
C TRP A 350 9.19 -10.71 -14.20
N TYR A 351 8.31 -11.67 -14.47
CA TYR A 351 6.89 -11.44 -14.58
C TYR A 351 6.21 -12.35 -13.57
N SER A 352 5.57 -11.76 -12.57
CA SER A 352 4.73 -12.51 -11.63
C SER A 352 3.30 -12.49 -12.12
N PHE A 353 2.69 -13.65 -12.26
CA PHE A 353 1.29 -13.79 -12.61
C PHE A 353 0.54 -14.45 -11.47
N ASN A 354 -0.73 -14.07 -11.30
CA ASN A 354 -1.63 -14.76 -10.38
C ASN A 354 -1.71 -16.23 -10.77
N ASN A 355 -1.90 -17.12 -9.79
CA ASN A 355 -1.97 -18.54 -10.09
C ASN A 355 -3.31 -19.04 -10.65
N ASP A 356 -4.11 -18.12 -11.17
CA ASP A 356 -5.46 -18.34 -11.67
C ASP A 356 -5.52 -18.26 -13.21
N ARG A 357 -6.71 -18.49 -13.78
CA ARG A 357 -6.94 -18.42 -15.24
C ARG A 357 -6.66 -17.03 -15.80
N SER A 358 -6.83 -15.95 -15.03
CA SER A 358 -6.53 -14.59 -15.49
C SER A 358 -5.04 -14.37 -15.62
N GLY A 359 -4.25 -14.83 -14.65
CA GLY A 359 -2.80 -14.85 -14.72
C GLY A 359 -2.30 -15.75 -15.85
N TYR A 360 -2.97 -16.89 -16.10
CA TYR A 360 -2.67 -17.75 -17.23
C TYR A 360 -3.01 -17.11 -18.59
N GLN A 361 -4.14 -16.40 -18.71
CA GLN A 361 -4.50 -15.67 -19.93
C GLN A 361 -3.58 -14.46 -20.18
N GLN A 362 -3.21 -13.74 -19.12
CA GLN A 362 -2.19 -12.70 -19.19
C GLN A 362 -0.84 -13.28 -19.60
N LEU A 363 -0.46 -14.44 -19.03
CA LEU A 363 0.74 -15.18 -19.44
C LEU A 363 0.67 -15.56 -20.93
N LEU A 364 -0.46 -16.06 -21.44
CA LEU A 364 -0.64 -16.42 -22.85
C LEU A 364 -0.61 -15.20 -23.79
N HIS A 365 -1.22 -14.09 -23.40
CA HIS A 365 -1.20 -12.85 -24.17
C HIS A 365 0.22 -12.25 -24.20
N HIS A 366 0.89 -12.22 -23.04
CA HIS A 366 2.27 -11.78 -22.95
C HIS A 366 3.21 -12.72 -23.71
N ARG A 367 2.93 -14.03 -23.71
CA ARG A 367 3.64 -15.03 -24.51
C ARG A 367 3.54 -14.73 -26.00
N GLN A 368 2.37 -14.40 -26.55
CA GLN A 368 2.23 -14.03 -27.96
C GLN A 368 2.98 -12.73 -28.33
N ASP A 369 2.96 -11.73 -27.45
CA ASP A 369 3.67 -10.47 -27.66
C ASP A 369 5.19 -10.60 -27.52
N LEU A 370 5.63 -11.54 -26.70
CA LEU A 370 7.04 -11.76 -26.38
C LEU A 370 7.69 -12.88 -27.19
N GLU A 371 6.95 -13.85 -27.75
CA GLU A 371 7.46 -14.85 -28.69
C GLU A 371 8.17 -14.19 -29.89
N LYS A 372 7.76 -12.98 -30.27
CA LYS A 372 8.46 -12.18 -31.31
C LYS A 372 9.80 -11.58 -30.87
N LYS A 373 10.15 -11.64 -29.57
CA LYS A 373 11.28 -10.92 -28.96
C LYS A 373 12.14 -11.76 -27.99
N ILE A 374 11.74 -13.00 -27.71
CA ILE A 374 12.39 -13.91 -26.76
C ILE A 374 13.07 -15.04 -27.54
N LYS A 375 14.29 -15.42 -27.13
CA LYS A 375 14.98 -16.64 -27.60
C LYS A 375 14.91 -17.81 -26.61
N TYR A 376 14.67 -17.51 -25.32
CA TYR A 376 14.64 -18.50 -24.24
C TYR A 376 13.74 -18.07 -23.08
N PHE A 377 12.95 -19.00 -22.53
CA PHE A 377 12.10 -18.74 -21.36
C PHE A 377 12.16 -19.84 -20.32
N ARG A 378 11.87 -19.49 -19.06
CA ARG A 378 11.55 -20.45 -17.99
C ARG A 378 10.28 -20.03 -17.26
N LEU A 379 9.32 -20.94 -17.19
CA LEU A 379 8.23 -20.86 -16.24
C LEU A 379 8.68 -21.47 -14.93
N CYS A 380 8.63 -20.67 -13.89
CA CYS A 380 9.10 -21.02 -12.57
C CYS A 380 7.98 -20.90 -11.54
N GLU A 381 8.17 -21.64 -10.46
CA GLU A 381 7.36 -21.60 -9.26
C GLU A 381 8.25 -21.12 -8.13
N ARG A 382 7.83 -20.08 -7.41
CA ARG A 382 8.61 -19.58 -6.28
C ARG A 382 8.42 -20.50 -5.07
N THR A 383 9.50 -21.04 -4.53
CA THR A 383 9.45 -22.00 -3.43
C THR A 383 9.71 -21.34 -2.08
N SER A 384 10.82 -20.61 -1.93
CA SER A 384 11.14 -19.83 -0.72
C SER A 384 12.17 -18.73 -1.00
N GLY A 385 12.05 -17.55 -0.39
CA GLY A 385 13.05 -16.49 -0.58
C GLY A 385 13.24 -16.08 -2.04
N ARG A 386 14.49 -16.15 -2.55
CA ARG A 386 14.83 -15.96 -3.98
C ARG A 386 14.88 -17.28 -4.77
N ASN A 387 14.52 -18.41 -4.16
CA ASN A 387 14.56 -19.73 -4.78
C ASN A 387 13.29 -20.01 -5.57
N PHE A 388 13.46 -20.79 -6.65
CA PHE A 388 12.39 -21.17 -7.55
C PHE A 388 12.62 -22.58 -8.11
N LYS A 389 11.52 -23.26 -8.43
CA LYS A 389 11.48 -24.54 -9.15
C LYS A 389 11.10 -24.25 -10.60
N ILE A 390 11.87 -24.74 -11.56
CA ILE A 390 11.50 -24.64 -12.98
C ILE A 390 10.40 -25.65 -13.25
N LEU A 391 9.30 -25.19 -13.85
CA LEU A 391 8.15 -26.00 -14.23
C LEU A 391 8.14 -26.29 -15.73
N GLU A 392 8.56 -25.32 -16.53
CA GLU A 392 8.69 -25.43 -17.99
C GLU A 392 9.89 -24.59 -18.42
N GLU A 393 10.65 -25.08 -19.38
CA GLU A 393 11.70 -24.30 -20.05
C GLU A 393 11.69 -24.61 -21.53
N GLY A 394 12.01 -23.62 -22.37
CA GLY A 394 11.89 -23.78 -23.80
C GLY A 394 12.62 -22.70 -24.60
N HIS A 395 12.82 -23.03 -25.87
CA HIS A 395 13.32 -22.14 -26.91
C HIS A 395 12.14 -21.78 -27.82
N VAL A 396 12.04 -20.52 -28.22
CA VAL A 396 11.05 -20.06 -29.21
C VAL A 396 11.62 -20.18 -30.61
#